data_AF-A0A9P6V3M6-F1
#
_entry.id   AF-A0A9P6V3M6-F1
#
_cell.length_a   1.000
_cell.length_b   1.000
_cell.length_c   1.000
_cell.angle_alpha   90.00
_cell.angle_beta   90.00
_cell.angle_gamma   90.00
#
_symmetry.space_group_name_H-M   'P 1'
#
loop_
_entity.id
_entity.type
_entity.pdbx_description
1 polymer ?
#
loop_
_entity_poly.entity_id
_entity_poly.type
_entity_poly.pdbx_seq_one_letter_code
_entity_poly.pdbx_strand_id
1 'polypeptide(L)'
;MTLYIRTFEDSRLSWTCNLAKLCGNEDKRIRVKANVDGVFGDRRHEYLNSETMIIFVAGAAITTFMSLIKAIAAQIAASDEPLRMQLHLICTFRTRSELHAY
;
A
#
# COMPACT_ATOMS: atom_id res chain seq x y z
N MET A 1 1.23 6.84 -9.26
CA MET A 1 1.75 6.20 -8.03
C MET A 1 1.11 6.90 -6.85
N THR A 2 0.55 6.16 -5.91
CA THR A 2 0.01 6.68 -4.66
C THR A 2 0.85 6.11 -3.53
N LEU A 3 1.32 6.96 -2.62
CA LEU A 3 2.12 6.57 -1.47
C LEU A 3 1.32 6.81 -0.20
N TYR A 4 1.33 5.82 0.70
CA TYR A 4 0.75 5.92 2.03
C TYR A 4 1.91 5.99 3.02
N ILE A 5 2.11 7.15 3.64
CA ILE A 5 3.27 7.43 4.48
C ILE A 5 2.79 7.57 5.93
N ARG A 6 3.23 6.67 6.81
CA ARG A 6 2.96 6.77 8.25
C ARG A 6 3.90 7.80 8.88
N THR A 7 3.38 8.62 9.79
CA THR A 7 4.21 9.42 10.67
C THR A 7 4.73 8.57 11.83
N PHE A 8 6.04 8.64 12.09
CA PHE A 8 6.68 7.95 13.21
C PHE A 8 7.40 8.96 14.09
N GLU A 9 7.08 8.91 15.40
CA GLU A 9 7.57 9.80 16.47
C GLU A 9 7.39 11.32 16.21
N ASP A 10 6.75 12.02 17.14
CA ASP A 10 6.57 13.48 17.03
C ASP A 10 7.84 14.21 17.49
N SER A 11 8.92 14.02 16.74
CA SER A 11 10.18 14.74 16.91
C SER A 11 10.35 15.78 15.82
N ARG A 12 10.99 16.91 16.13
CA ARG A 12 11.28 17.97 15.14
C ARG A 12 12.16 17.50 13.97
N LEU A 13 12.85 16.37 14.15
CA LEU A 13 13.73 15.76 13.16
C LEU A 13 13.00 14.74 12.26
N SER A 14 11.74 14.39 12.58
CA SER A 14 10.97 13.41 11.81
C SER A 14 10.54 13.99 10.46
N TRP A 15 11.16 13.50 9.38
CA TRP A 15 10.82 13.90 8.00
C TRP A 15 9.36 13.63 7.67
N THR A 16 8.82 12.47 8.08
CA THR A 16 7.42 12.10 7.84
C THR A 16 6.44 13.04 8.55
N CYS A 17 6.76 13.49 9.78
CA CYS A 17 5.97 14.48 10.51
C CYS A 17 6.02 15.86 9.84
N ASN A 18 7.20 16.30 9.41
CA ASN A 18 7.36 17.56 8.69
C ASN A 18 6.63 17.56 7.35
N LEU A 19 6.65 16.43 6.62
CA LEU A 19 5.87 16.25 5.41
C LEU A 19 4.37 16.32 5.68
N ALA A 20 3.88 15.63 6.72
CA ALA A 20 2.46 15.67 7.10
C ALA A 20 2.00 17.09 7.46
N LYS A 21 2.82 17.86 8.20
CA LYS A 21 2.54 19.27 8.52
C LYS A 21 2.45 20.14 7.26
N LEU A 22 3.30 19.88 6.27
CA LEU A 22 3.27 20.58 4.98
C LEU A 22 2.03 20.24 4.15
N CYS A 23 1.54 19.00 4.24
CA CYS A 23 0.25 18.57 3.67
C CYS A 23 -0.95 19.27 4.33
N GLY A 24 -0.83 19.62 5.62
CA GLY A 24 -1.89 20.24 6.38
C GLY A 24 -3.02 19.24 6.73
N ASN A 25 -4.06 19.76 7.37
CA ASN A 25 -5.21 18.96 7.84
C ASN A 25 -6.46 19.14 6.97
N GLU A 26 -6.38 19.95 5.92
CA GLU A 26 -7.49 20.20 5.01
C GLU A 26 -7.35 19.32 3.77
N ASP A 27 -8.46 18.92 3.17
CA ASP A 27 -8.49 18.10 1.94
C ASP A 27 -8.16 18.94 0.69
N LYS A 28 -7.16 19.82 0.81
CA LYS A 28 -6.66 20.70 -0.24
C LYS A 28 -5.47 20.04 -0.92
N ARG A 29 -5.52 20.01 -2.25
CA ARG A 29 -4.41 19.52 -3.06
C ARG A 29 -3.21 20.45 -2.91
N ILE A 30 -2.11 19.93 -2.38
CA ILE A 30 -0.82 20.62 -2.36
C ILE A 30 0.12 20.05 -3.41
N ARG A 31 1.07 20.87 -3.90
CA ARG A 31 2.13 20.44 -4.82
C ARG A 31 3.46 20.41 -4.08
N VAL A 32 4.03 19.22 -3.93
CA VAL A 32 5.37 19.02 -3.36
C VAL A 32 6.33 18.69 -4.50
N LYS A 33 7.43 19.45 -4.62
CA LYS A 33 8.54 19.03 -5.48
C LYS A 33 9.28 17.89 -4.79
N ALA A 34 9.31 16.73 -5.44
CA ALA A 34 10.00 15.56 -4.92
C ALA A 34 10.87 14.96 -6.03
N ASN A 35 12.07 14.53 -5.64
CA ASN A 35 12.89 13.67 -6.48
C ASN A 35 12.53 12.23 -6.13
N VAL A 36 12.13 11.46 -7.14
CA VAL A 36 11.76 10.05 -6.98
C VAL A 36 12.85 9.21 -7.61
N ASP A 37 13.40 8.28 -6.84
CA ASP A 37 14.36 7.28 -7.29
C ASP A 37 13.79 5.88 -7.04
N GLY A 38 14.11 4.92 -7.91
CA GLY A 38 13.51 3.56 -7.94
C GLY A 38 13.00 3.15 -9.33
N VAL A 39 12.46 1.95 -9.55
CA VAL A 39 11.86 0.93 -8.66
C VAL A 39 12.88 -0.06 -8.09
N PHE A 40 12.83 -0.31 -6.78
CA PHE A 40 13.77 -1.20 -6.06
C PHE A 40 13.18 -2.55 -5.62
N GLY A 41 12.02 -2.94 -6.15
CA GLY A 41 11.41 -4.24 -5.89
C GLY A 41 11.93 -5.34 -6.81
N ASP A 42 11.84 -6.60 -6.37
CA ASP A 42 12.04 -7.74 -7.27
C ASP A 42 10.97 -7.70 -8.37
N ARG A 43 11.39 -7.98 -9.61
CA ARG A 43 10.51 -8.04 -10.78
C ARG A 43 9.88 -9.42 -10.95
N ARG A 44 10.33 -10.42 -10.18
CA ARG A 44 9.78 -11.77 -10.23
C ARG A 44 8.47 -11.81 -9.44
N HIS A 45 7.40 -12.13 -10.15
CA HIS A 45 6.05 -12.25 -9.59
C HIS A 45 5.53 -13.68 -9.73
N GLU A 46 6.40 -14.69 -9.54
CA GLU A 46 6.05 -16.11 -9.72
C GLU A 46 4.86 -16.54 -8.84
N TYR A 47 4.66 -15.86 -7.71
CA TYR A 47 3.50 -16.01 -6.83
C TYR A 47 2.15 -15.72 -7.51
N LEU A 48 2.12 -15.02 -8.65
CA LEU A 48 0.90 -14.80 -9.44
C LEU A 48 0.42 -16.07 -10.15
N ASN A 49 1.27 -17.09 -10.28
CA ASN A 49 0.92 -18.36 -10.91
C ASN A 49 0.30 -19.37 -9.92
N SER A 50 0.25 -19.03 -8.63
CA SER A 50 -0.31 -19.91 -7.61
C SER A 50 -1.83 -19.93 -7.67
N GLU A 51 -2.45 -21.11 -7.57
CA GLU A 51 -3.90 -21.25 -7.46
C GLU A 51 -4.45 -20.65 -6.15
N THR A 52 -3.63 -20.63 -5.10
CA THR A 52 -3.99 -20.05 -3.80
C THR A 52 -2.85 -19.19 -3.30
N MET A 53 -3.18 -17.97 -2.87
CA MET A 53 -2.27 -17.01 -2.26
C MET A 53 -2.79 -16.62 -0.88
N ILE A 54 -1.92 -16.72 0.13
CA ILE A 54 -2.23 -16.28 1.49
C ILE A 54 -1.25 -15.16 1.85
N ILE A 55 -1.77 -13.98 2.14
CA ILE A 55 -1.00 -12.80 2.51
C ILE A 55 -1.25 -12.49 3.99
N PHE A 56 -0.18 -12.56 4.80
CA PHE A 56 -0.21 -12.15 6.20
C PHE A 56 0.41 -10.76 6.35
N VAL A 57 -0.30 -9.87 7.02
CA VAL A 57 0.10 -8.47 7.15
C VAL A 57 -0.14 -7.94 8.55
N ALA A 58 0.78 -7.12 9.04
CA ALA A 58 0.62 -6.33 10.25
C ALA A 58 0.72 -4.83 9.96
N GLY A 59 -0.31 -4.06 10.32
CA GLY A 59 -0.33 -2.60 10.27
C GLY A 59 0.01 -2.02 8.88
N ALA A 60 0.95 -1.07 8.86
CA ALA A 60 1.32 -0.31 7.66
C ALA A 60 1.90 -1.15 6.50
N ALA A 61 2.35 -2.38 6.79
CA ALA A 61 2.86 -3.28 5.77
C ALA A 61 1.81 -3.66 4.70
N ILE A 62 0.52 -3.38 4.94
CA ILE A 62 -0.54 -3.61 3.95
C ILE A 62 -0.33 -2.80 2.68
N THR A 63 0.33 -1.65 2.80
CA THR A 63 0.57 -0.73 1.69
C THR A 63 1.38 -1.37 0.55
N THR A 64 2.32 -2.28 0.84
CA THR A 64 3.10 -2.98 -0.20
C THR A 64 2.24 -3.96 -0.99
N PHE A 65 1.23 -4.55 -0.35
CA PHE A 65 0.33 -5.52 -0.99
C PHE A 65 -0.88 -4.86 -1.65
N MET A 66 -1.25 -3.62 -1.27
CA MET A 66 -2.38 -2.92 -1.88
C MET A 66 -2.23 -2.73 -3.38
N SER A 67 -1.03 -2.39 -3.86
CA SER A 67 -0.76 -2.27 -5.30
C SER A 67 -0.91 -3.61 -6.01
N LEU A 68 -0.43 -4.69 -5.39
CA LEU A 68 -0.53 -6.05 -5.91
C LEU A 68 -1.99 -6.52 -5.97
N ILE A 69 -2.75 -6.35 -4.88
CA ILE A 69 -4.16 -6.73 -4.80
C ILE A 69 -4.98 -5.96 -5.85
N LYS A 70 -4.73 -4.66 -6.04
CA LYS A 70 -5.38 -3.86 -7.09
C LYS A 70 -5.03 -4.37 -8.49
N ALA A 71 -3.77 -4.74 -8.73
CA ALA A 71 -3.33 -5.30 -10.00
C ALA A 71 -4.00 -6.66 -10.29
N ILE A 72 -4.06 -7.54 -9.30
CA ILE A 72 -4.75 -8.84 -9.38
C ILE A 72 -6.24 -8.63 -9.69
N ALA A 73 -6.92 -7.75 -8.94
CA ALA A 73 -8.33 -7.46 -9.15
C ALA A 73 -8.61 -6.89 -10.56
N ALA A 74 -7.73 -6.01 -11.05
CA ALA A 74 -7.83 -5.47 -12.40
C ALA A 74 -7.63 -6.55 -13.48
N GLN A 75 -6.68 -7.48 -13.28
CA GLN A 75 -6.48 -8.61 -14.20
C GLN A 75 -7.69 -9.54 -14.24
N ILE A 76 -8.27 -9.85 -13.07
CA ILE A 76 -9.49 -10.66 -12.97
C ILE A 76 -10.64 -9.95 -13.70
N ALA A 77 -10.84 -8.64 -13.47
CA ALA A 77 -11.93 -7.89 -14.08
C ALA A 77 -11.77 -7.72 -15.61
N ALA A 78 -10.54 -7.80 -16.13
CA ALA A 78 -10.25 -7.67 -17.55
C ALA A 78 -10.20 -9.03 -18.30
N SER A 79 -10.32 -10.14 -17.58
CA SER A 79 -10.22 -11.50 -18.13
C SER A 79 -11.60 -12.14 -18.24
N ASP A 80 -11.90 -12.71 -19.40
CA ASP A 80 -13.08 -13.57 -19.60
C ASP A 80 -12.86 -15.01 -19.11
N GLU A 81 -11.63 -15.36 -18.74
CA GLU A 81 -11.30 -16.67 -18.16
C GLU A 81 -11.72 -16.76 -16.68
N PRO A 82 -12.14 -17.96 -16.21
CA PRO A 82 -12.50 -18.17 -14.81
C PRO A 82 -11.36 -17.80 -13.85
N LEU A 83 -11.76 -17.35 -12.66
CA LEU A 83 -10.89 -16.82 -11.61
C LEU A 83 -9.73 -17.79 -11.31
N ARG A 84 -8.51 -17.38 -11.66
CA ARG A 84 -7.33 -18.26 -11.67
C ARG A 84 -6.67 -18.48 -10.31
N MET A 85 -7.01 -17.63 -9.32
CA MET A 85 -6.35 -17.60 -8.02
C MET A 85 -7.33 -17.24 -6.89
N GLN A 86 -7.32 -18.00 -5.81
CA GLN A 86 -7.95 -17.63 -4.53
C GLN A 86 -6.98 -16.82 -3.67
N LEU A 87 -7.39 -15.61 -3.27
CA LEU A 87 -6.58 -14.72 -2.44
C LEU A 87 -7.16 -14.60 -1.03
N HIS A 88 -6.38 -15.00 -0.03
CA HIS A 88 -6.70 -14.83 1.39
C HIS A 88 -5.83 -13.73 1.98
N LEU A 89 -6.45 -12.63 2.40
CA LEU A 89 -5.77 -11.53 3.07
C LEU A 89 -6.06 -11.60 4.57
N ILE A 90 -5.02 -11.82 5.37
CA ILE A 90 -5.09 -11.87 6.83
C ILE A 90 -4.32 -10.67 7.37
N CYS A 91 -5.07 -9.66 7.82
CA CYS A 91 -4.51 -8.43 8.36
C CYS A 91 -4.69 -8.34 9.88
N THR A 92 -3.65 -7.87 10.55
CA THR A 92 -3.68 -7.57 11.97
C THR A 92 -3.36 -6.09 12.19
N PHE A 93 -4.18 -5.42 13.00
CA PHE A 93 -4.03 -4.02 13.36
C PHE A 93 -4.08 -3.88 14.87
N ARG A 94 -3.35 -2.91 15.42
CA ARG A 94 -3.40 -2.67 16.87
C ARG A 94 -4.72 -2.02 17.27
N THR A 95 -5.25 -1.17 16.40
CA THR A 95 -6.54 -0.49 16.60
C THR A 95 -7.35 -0.49 15.31
N ARG A 96 -8.67 -0.41 15.42
CA ARG A 96 -9.57 -0.31 14.25
C ARG A 96 -9.31 0.94 13.42
N SER A 97 -8.88 2.04 14.03
CA SER A 97 -8.53 3.27 13.33
C SER A 97 -7.38 3.09 12.33
N GLU A 98 -6.44 2.17 12.60
CA GLU A 98 -5.36 1.88 11.66
C GLU A 98 -5.85 1.24 10.35
N LEU A 99 -6.96 0.49 10.36
CA LEU A 99 -7.54 -0.07 9.14
C LEU A 99 -8.05 1.03 8.19
N HIS A 100 -8.64 2.10 8.74
CA HIS A 100 -9.21 3.20 7.95
C HIS A 100 -8.16 4.19 7.43
N ALA A 101 -6.90 4.03 7.85
CA ALA A 101 -5.79 4.88 7.41
C ALA A 101 -5.16 4.44 6.08
N TYR A 102 -5.55 3.29 5.52
CA TYR A 102 -4.99 2.67 4.31
C TYR A 102 -6.10 2.36 3.29
#